data_AF-A0A8T3BM88-F1
#
_entry.id   AF-A0A8T3BM88-F1
#
_cell.length_a   1.000
_cell.length_b   1.000
_cell.length_c   1.000
_cell.angle_alpha   90.00
_cell.angle_beta   90.00
_cell.angle_gamma   90.00
#
_symmetry.space_group_name_H-M   'P 1'
#
loop_
_entity.id
_entity.type
_entity.pdbx_description
1 polymer ?
#
loop_
_entity_poly.entity_id
_entity_poly.type
_entity_poly.pdbx_seq_one_letter_code
_entity_poly.pdbx_strand_id
1 'polypeptide(L)'
;MEYIGCDILSSEKKKFLDEGFMKFTAKNHTIFSSGNIIIYRSGIDELLSDTYLDNNHADAFTILLDEKSKFCPNKYYNFLYARYCIGYKARNLLTKLFIKHINIEAVKSCNIILQLVINGVH
;
A
#
# COMPACT_ATOMS: atom_id res chain seq x y z
N MET A 1 11.53 -8.13 -20.01
CA MET A 1 10.89 -9.31 -19.37
C MET A 1 9.39 -9.22 -19.64
N GLU A 2 8.70 -10.32 -19.93
CA GLU A 2 7.24 -10.30 -20.09
C GLU A 2 6.58 -10.52 -18.71
N TYR A 3 5.62 -9.68 -18.32
CA TYR A 3 4.95 -9.71 -17.03
C TYR A 3 3.52 -9.15 -17.13
N ILE A 4 2.66 -9.47 -16.17
CA ILE A 4 1.24 -9.05 -16.17
C ILE A 4 1.15 -7.52 -16.26
N GLY A 5 0.34 -7.02 -17.19
CA GLY A 5 0.13 -5.58 -17.38
C GLY A 5 1.23 -4.85 -18.16
N CYS A 6 2.26 -5.56 -18.66
CA CYS A 6 3.32 -4.98 -19.48
C CYS A 6 2.76 -4.23 -20.70
N ASP A 7 1.70 -4.72 -21.34
CA ASP A 7 1.12 -4.11 -22.55
C ASP A 7 0.53 -2.71 -22.33
N ILE A 8 0.18 -2.37 -21.08
CA ILE A 8 -0.43 -1.09 -20.72
C ILE A 8 0.64 -0.02 -20.45
N LEU A 9 1.90 -0.41 -20.29
CA LEU A 9 3.00 0.50 -19.96
C LEU A 9 3.63 1.11 -21.22
N SER A 10 3.97 2.41 -21.14
CA SER A 10 4.80 3.05 -22.16
C SER A 10 6.21 2.46 -22.17
N SER A 11 6.93 2.56 -23.28
CA SER A 11 8.32 2.08 -23.40
C SER A 11 9.25 2.67 -22.34
N GLU A 12 9.04 3.94 -21.96
CA GLU A 12 9.79 4.61 -20.90
C GLU A 12 9.54 3.95 -19.53
N LYS A 13 8.27 3.68 -19.19
CA LYS A 13 7.91 3.00 -17.94
C LYS A 13 8.44 1.58 -17.89
N LYS A 14 8.41 0.86 -19.03
CA LYS A 14 9.02 -0.47 -19.15
C LYS A 14 10.51 -0.43 -18.86
N LYS A 15 11.23 0.50 -19.51
CA LYS A 15 12.67 0.70 -19.29
C LYS A 15 12.99 0.98 -17.83
N PHE A 16 12.23 1.86 -17.18
CA PHE A 16 12.41 2.17 -15.76
C PHE A 16 12.25 0.92 -14.86
N LEU A 17 11.23 0.09 -15.14
CA LEU A 17 11.04 -1.15 -14.39
C LEU A 17 12.17 -2.16 -14.65
N ASP A 18 12.59 -2.34 -15.90
CA ASP A 18 13.70 -3.23 -16.26
C ASP A 18 15.01 -2.79 -15.56
N GLU A 19 15.31 -1.49 -15.54
CA GLU A 19 16.46 -0.93 -14.80
C GLU A 19 16.34 -1.20 -13.29
N GLY A 20 15.15 -1.05 -12.73
CA GLY A 20 14.85 -1.41 -11.34
C GLY A 20 15.13 -2.90 -11.05
N PHE A 21 14.69 -3.80 -11.93
CA PHE A 21 14.93 -5.23 -11.80
C PHE A 21 16.41 -5.61 -11.89
N MET A 22 17.19 -4.90 -12.70
CA MET A 22 18.64 -5.10 -12.75
C MET A 22 19.36 -4.59 -11.51
N LYS A 23 18.87 -3.50 -10.90
CA LYS A 23 19.45 -2.94 -9.68
C LYS A 23 19.17 -3.79 -8.45
N PHE A 24 17.97 -4.33 -8.34
CA PHE A 24 17.53 -5.09 -7.17
C PHE A 24 17.43 -6.58 -7.49
N THR A 25 18.56 -7.28 -7.39
CA THR A 25 18.69 -8.68 -7.80
C THR A 25 18.32 -9.68 -6.70
N ALA A 26 18.60 -9.37 -5.43
CA ALA A 26 18.28 -10.26 -4.32
C ALA A 26 16.83 -10.07 -3.84
N LYS A 27 16.13 -11.17 -3.58
CA LYS A 27 14.71 -11.16 -3.15
C LYS A 27 14.45 -10.35 -1.88
N ASN A 28 15.43 -10.25 -0.99
CA ASN A 28 15.35 -9.52 0.28
C ASN A 28 15.85 -8.06 0.18
N HIS A 29 16.19 -7.56 -1.02
CA HIS A 29 16.51 -6.15 -1.18
C HIS A 29 15.29 -5.28 -0.87
N THR A 30 15.46 -4.30 0.01
CA THR A 30 14.42 -3.32 0.32
C THR A 30 14.22 -2.38 -0.86
N ILE A 31 13.00 -2.34 -1.40
CA ILE A 31 12.58 -1.44 -2.47
C ILE A 31 11.91 -0.20 -1.87
N PHE A 32 11.12 -0.38 -0.82
CA PHE A 32 10.43 0.68 -0.10
C PHE A 32 10.42 0.37 1.39
N SER A 33 10.59 1.41 2.22
CA SER A 33 10.39 1.32 3.66
C SER A 33 9.79 2.62 4.21
N SER A 34 8.79 2.48 5.07
CA SER A 34 8.22 3.58 5.85
C SER A 34 7.66 3.05 7.17
N GLY A 35 8.26 3.47 8.28
CA GLY A 35 7.98 2.90 9.59
C GLY A 35 8.18 1.38 9.61
N ASN A 36 7.13 0.64 9.95
CA ASN A 36 7.14 -0.83 10.02
C ASN A 36 6.70 -1.51 8.70
N ILE A 37 6.46 -0.74 7.63
CA ILE A 37 6.06 -1.27 6.32
C ILE A 37 7.31 -1.35 5.46
N ILE A 38 7.58 -2.55 4.94
CA ILE A 38 8.74 -2.83 4.10
C ILE A 38 8.26 -3.60 2.87
N ILE A 39 8.62 -3.13 1.69
CA ILE A 39 8.46 -3.89 0.44
C ILE A 39 9.84 -4.36 0.02
N TYR A 40 10.02 -5.68 0.00
CA TYR A 40 11.20 -6.29 -0.57
C TYR A 40 11.04 -6.50 -2.07
N ARG A 41 12.15 -6.82 -2.74
CA ARG A 41 12.15 -7.20 -4.15
C ARG A 41 11.20 -8.35 -4.43
N SER A 42 11.08 -9.33 -3.53
CA SER A 42 10.10 -10.41 -3.64
C SER A 42 8.65 -9.91 -3.65
N GLY A 43 8.32 -8.83 -2.92
CA GLY A 43 6.99 -8.23 -2.99
C GLY A 43 6.72 -7.60 -4.36
N ILE A 44 7.75 -7.04 -5.02
CA ILE A 44 7.58 -6.60 -6.41
C ILE A 44 7.33 -7.78 -7.36
N ASP A 45 7.90 -8.96 -7.09
CA ASP A 45 7.56 -10.16 -7.87
C ASP A 45 6.07 -10.51 -7.72
N GLU A 46 5.49 -10.38 -6.52
CA GLU A 46 4.06 -10.63 -6.27
C GLU A 46 3.14 -9.73 -7.11
N LEU A 47 3.52 -8.46 -7.35
CA LEU A 47 2.76 -7.53 -8.20
C LEU A 47 2.76 -7.92 -9.68
N LEU A 48 3.75 -8.72 -10.10
CA LEU A 48 3.93 -9.12 -11.49
C LEU A 48 3.40 -10.52 -11.79
N SER A 49 3.02 -11.27 -10.74
CA SER A 49 2.45 -12.61 -10.82
C SER A 49 0.95 -12.62 -10.59
N ASP A 50 0.34 -13.79 -10.75
CA ASP A 50 -1.07 -14.08 -10.45
C ASP A 50 -1.29 -14.51 -9.00
N THR A 51 -0.33 -14.19 -8.12
CA THR A 51 -0.34 -14.57 -6.70
C THR A 51 -1.03 -13.53 -5.83
N TYR A 52 -1.37 -13.91 -4.60
CA TYR A 52 -1.82 -12.96 -3.59
C TYR A 52 -0.73 -11.95 -3.24
N LEU A 53 -1.14 -10.70 -3.03
CA LEU A 53 -0.26 -9.64 -2.55
C LEU A 53 -0.18 -9.70 -1.02
N ASP A 54 1.03 -9.55 -0.48
CA ASP A 54 1.20 -9.34 0.95
C ASP A 54 0.51 -8.05 1.44
N ASN A 55 0.11 -8.03 2.70
CA ASN A 55 -0.60 -6.92 3.34
C ASN A 55 0.18 -5.60 3.23
N ASN A 56 1.52 -5.67 3.24
CA ASN A 56 2.37 -4.49 3.14
C ASN A 56 2.19 -3.76 1.82
N HIS A 57 1.72 -4.40 0.73
CA HIS A 57 1.46 -3.72 -0.53
C HIS A 57 0.35 -2.67 -0.41
N ALA A 58 -0.76 -3.04 0.22
CA ALA A 58 -1.87 -2.11 0.44
C ALA A 58 -1.45 -0.95 1.35
N ASP A 59 -0.71 -1.26 2.42
CA ASP A 59 -0.21 -0.25 3.35
C ASP A 59 0.78 0.71 2.67
N ALA A 60 1.76 0.18 1.92
CA ALA A 60 2.72 0.99 1.18
C ALA A 60 2.01 1.87 0.13
N PHE A 61 1.02 1.34 -0.58
CA PHE A 61 0.24 2.10 -1.54
C PHE A 61 -0.50 3.27 -0.89
N THR A 62 -1.09 3.07 0.29
CA THR A 62 -1.76 4.15 1.02
C THR A 62 -0.81 5.26 1.47
N ILE A 63 0.43 4.91 1.83
CA ILE A 63 1.48 5.90 2.14
C ILE A 63 1.83 6.71 0.90
N LEU A 64 2.06 6.03 -0.23
CA LEU A 64 2.38 6.70 -1.50
C LEU A 64 1.23 7.61 -1.97
N LEU A 65 -0.03 7.20 -1.74
CA LEU A 65 -1.19 8.05 -2.01
C LEU A 65 -1.23 9.29 -1.12
N ASP A 66 -0.91 9.15 0.17
CA ASP A 66 -0.85 10.28 1.11
C ASP A 66 0.30 11.24 0.77
N GLU A 67 1.47 10.72 0.40
CA GLU A 67 2.56 11.54 -0.09
C GLU A 67 2.18 12.28 -1.38
N LYS A 68 1.53 11.59 -2.32
CA LYS A 68 1.04 12.20 -3.56
C LYS A 68 -0.01 13.29 -3.30
N SER A 69 -0.88 13.11 -2.32
CA SER A 69 -1.90 14.11 -1.96
C SER A 69 -1.26 15.42 -1.51
N LYS A 70 -0.17 15.35 -0.73
CA LYS A 70 0.58 16.51 -0.25
C LYS A 70 1.20 17.33 -1.37
N PHE A 71 1.63 16.70 -2.47
CA PHE A 71 2.16 17.42 -3.64
C PHE A 71 1.08 18.10 -4.49
N CYS A 72 -0.17 17.66 -4.38
CA CYS A 72 -1.29 18.16 -5.17
C CYS A 72 -2.56 18.29 -4.31
N PRO A 73 -2.55 19.13 -3.26
CA PRO A 73 -3.60 19.13 -2.23
C PRO A 73 -4.98 19.48 -2.78
N ASN A 74 -5.04 20.23 -3.88
CA ASN A 74 -6.31 20.63 -4.52
C ASN A 74 -6.90 19.55 -5.44
N LYS A 75 -6.19 18.43 -5.67
CA LYS A 75 -6.64 17.35 -6.56
C LYS A 75 -7.06 16.09 -5.82
N TYR A 76 -6.72 15.97 -4.54
CA TYR A 76 -6.92 14.76 -3.76
C TYR A 76 -7.67 15.10 -2.48
N TYR A 77 -8.66 14.28 -2.13
CA TYR A 77 -9.30 14.37 -0.83
C TYR A 77 -8.32 13.96 0.27
N ASN A 78 -8.40 14.65 1.41
CA ASN A 78 -7.73 14.17 2.61
C ASN A 78 -8.39 12.87 3.05
N PHE A 79 -7.60 11.84 3.31
CA PHE A 79 -8.11 10.56 3.75
C PHE A 79 -7.42 10.06 5.01
N LEU A 80 -8.13 9.25 5.78
CA LEU A 80 -7.59 8.50 6.90
C LEU A 80 -7.53 7.03 6.50
N TYR A 81 -6.32 6.45 6.51
CA TYR A 81 -6.15 5.02 6.28
C TYR A 81 -6.19 4.24 7.60
N ALA A 82 -7.06 3.23 7.63
CA ALA A 82 -7.24 2.33 8.76
C ALA A 82 -6.70 0.93 8.42
N ARG A 83 -5.44 0.68 8.80
CA ARG A 83 -4.83 -0.66 8.73
C ARG A 83 -5.56 -1.61 9.68
N TYR A 84 -6.17 -2.64 9.12
CA TYR A 84 -6.68 -3.83 9.81
C TYR A 84 -7.37 -3.60 11.17
N CYS A 85 -8.65 -3.20 11.17
CA CYS A 85 -9.40 -3.16 12.43
C CYS A 85 -10.90 -3.45 12.42
N ILE A 86 -11.51 -3.92 11.33
CA ILE A 86 -12.97 -4.19 11.36
C ILE A 86 -13.35 -5.49 10.61
N GLY A 87 -12.56 -6.54 10.81
CA GLY A 87 -13.01 -7.91 10.54
C GLY A 87 -13.95 -8.40 11.64
N TYR A 88 -15.07 -9.03 11.25
CA TYR A 88 -16.27 -9.37 12.05
C TYR A 88 -16.06 -10.05 13.43
N LYS A 89 -14.89 -10.58 13.76
CA LYS A 89 -14.67 -11.46 14.93
C LYS A 89 -14.05 -10.81 16.18
N ALA A 90 -13.60 -9.55 16.12
CA ALA A 90 -12.85 -8.94 17.23
C ALA A 90 -13.31 -7.51 17.61
N ARG A 91 -14.59 -7.20 17.34
CA ARG A 91 -15.19 -5.85 17.37
C ARG A 91 -15.08 -5.07 18.70
N ASN A 92 -14.81 -5.70 19.84
CA ASN A 92 -14.83 -4.97 21.13
C ASN A 92 -13.44 -4.60 21.67
N LEU A 93 -12.47 -5.50 21.60
CA LEU A 93 -11.12 -5.24 22.13
C LEU A 93 -10.28 -4.45 21.12
N LEU A 94 -10.32 -4.84 19.84
CA LEU A 94 -9.55 -4.17 18.80
C LEU A 94 -10.09 -2.77 18.52
N THR A 95 -11.40 -2.55 18.59
CA THR A 95 -11.97 -1.21 18.39
C THR A 95 -11.54 -0.23 19.49
N LYS A 96 -11.45 -0.66 20.76
CA LYS A 96 -10.92 0.20 21.83
C LYS A 96 -9.44 0.52 21.64
N LEU A 97 -8.63 -0.46 21.23
CA LEU A 97 -7.22 -0.26 20.92
C LEU A 97 -7.04 0.67 19.70
N PHE A 98 -7.83 0.47 18.66
CA PHE A 98 -7.83 1.29 17.45
C PHE A 98 -8.18 2.75 17.74
N ILE A 99 -9.27 2.99 18.48
CA ILE A 99 -9.68 4.34 18.89
C ILE A 99 -8.57 5.02 19.72
N LYS A 100 -7.85 4.26 20.56
CA LYS A 100 -6.73 4.80 21.36
C LYS A 100 -5.55 5.30 20.50
N HIS A 101 -5.36 4.72 19.33
CA HIS A 101 -4.24 5.04 18.44
C HIS A 101 -4.64 5.94 17.26
N ILE A 102 -5.92 6.29 17.13
CA ILE A 102 -6.39 7.26 16.15
C ILE A 102 -6.22 8.68 16.66
N ASN A 103 -5.70 9.55 15.80
CA ASN A 103 -5.67 10.99 16.06
C ASN A 103 -7.06 11.58 15.75
N ILE A 104 -7.72 12.14 16.76
CA ILE A 104 -9.08 12.70 16.62
C ILE A 104 -9.13 13.87 15.64
N GLU A 105 -8.05 14.65 15.53
CA GLU A 105 -7.97 15.76 14.58
C GLU A 105 -7.86 15.25 13.15
N ALA A 106 -7.11 14.16 12.94
CA ALA A 106 -7.03 13.51 11.63
C ALA A 106 -8.39 12.97 11.16
N VAL A 107 -9.21 12.45 12.09
CA VAL A 107 -10.59 12.01 11.79
C VAL A 107 -11.46 13.20 11.39
N LYS A 108 -11.39 14.32 12.10
CA LYS A 108 -12.19 15.51 11.78
C LYS A 108 -11.77 16.17 10.47
N SER A 109 -10.49 16.12 10.12
CA SER A 109 -9.95 16.75 8.92
C SER A 109 -10.05 15.90 7.66
N CYS A 110 -10.31 14.60 7.80
CA CYS A 110 -10.42 13.70 6.65
C CYS A 110 -11.81 13.81 5.99
N ASN A 111 -11.82 13.72 4.66
CA ASN A 111 -13.06 13.64 3.87
C ASN A 111 -13.46 12.19 3.64
N ILE A 112 -12.48 11.27 3.65
CA ILE A 112 -12.66 9.86 3.30
C ILE A 112 -11.93 8.99 4.32
N ILE A 113 -12.54 7.88 4.73
CA ILE A 113 -11.86 6.83 5.49
C ILE A 113 -11.64 5.65 4.55
N LEU A 114 -10.38 5.26 4.37
CA LEU A 114 -9.99 4.10 3.60
C LEU A 114 -9.74 2.93 4.55
N GLN A 115 -10.42 1.83 4.31
CA GLN A 115 -10.28 0.62 5.09
C GLN A 115 -9.91 -0.55 4.20
N LEU A 116 -8.80 -1.21 4.53
CA LEU A 116 -8.44 -2.49 3.93
C LEU A 116 -9.30 -3.60 4.54
N VAL A 117 -9.92 -4.41 3.69
CA VAL A 117 -10.66 -5.62 4.07
C VAL A 117 -9.93 -6.80 3.45
N ILE A 118 -9.44 -7.71 4.31
CA ILE A 118 -8.86 -8.98 3.89
C ILE A 118 -9.81 -10.06 4.35
N ASN A 119 -10.30 -10.84 3.41
CA ASN A 119 -11.32 -11.85 3.68
C ASN A 119 -10.85 -13.23 3.22
N GLY A 120 -9.67 -13.68 3.65
CA GLY A 120 -9.15 -15.06 3.55
C GLY A 120 -9.12 -15.73 2.16
N VAL A 121 -9.66 -15.06 1.16
CA VAL A 121 -10.04 -15.50 -0.20
C VAL A 121 -9.79 -14.33 -1.17
N HIS A 122 -9.81 -13.09 -0.67
CA HIS A 122 -9.58 -11.84 -1.38
C HIS A 122 -8.79 -10.88 -0.50
#